data_AF-A0A9D5SJ25-F1
#
_entry.id   AF-A0A9D5SJ25-F1
#
_cell.length_a   1.000
_cell.length_b   1.000
_cell.length_c   1.000
_cell.angle_alpha   90.00
_cell.angle_beta   90.00
_cell.angle_gamma   90.00
#
_symmetry.space_group_name_H-M   'P 1'
#
loop_
_entity.id
_entity.type
_entity.pdbx_description
1 polymer ?
#
loop_
_entity_poly.entity_id
_entity_poly.type
_entity_poly.pdbx_seq_one_letter_code
_entity_poly.pdbx_strand_id
1 'polypeptide(L)'
;MANWNDIKLNVSRAANKTIKKAGELADSASMNIKLKTLNAKLGDRFEVLGKLTYKQLKFDTSHAEEISKVIAEIDELREQIKQLKEKIAEAKEERQKSAEDVKIDEENEETEE
;
A
#
# COMPACT_ATOMS: atom_id res chain seq x y z
N MET A 1 5.63 -42.21 20.93
CA MET A 1 6.95 -41.68 20.50
C MET A 1 6.67 -40.68 19.40
N ALA A 2 7.14 -39.44 19.51
CA ALA A 2 6.87 -38.43 18.48
C ALA A 2 7.48 -38.88 17.15
N ASN A 3 6.67 -38.94 16.10
CA ASN A 3 7.12 -39.36 14.79
C ASN A 3 7.97 -38.22 14.19
N TRP A 4 9.23 -38.51 13.88
CA TRP A 4 10.16 -37.55 13.26
C TRP A 4 9.65 -36.96 11.93
N ASN A 5 8.71 -37.62 11.27
CA ASN A 5 8.06 -37.12 10.05
C ASN A 5 7.06 -35.99 10.36
N ASP A 6 6.28 -36.09 11.44
CA ASP A 6 5.30 -35.06 11.81
C ASP A 6 6.00 -33.77 12.24
N ILE A 7 7.12 -33.88 12.96
CA ILE A 7 7.97 -32.73 13.33
C ILE A 7 8.53 -32.04 12.08
N LYS A 8 9.06 -32.79 11.10
CA LYS A 8 9.58 -32.21 9.85
C LYS A 8 8.50 -31.52 9.03
N LEU A 9 7.31 -32.11 8.98
CA LEU A 9 6.18 -31.60 8.20
C LEU A 9 5.64 -30.30 8.81
N ASN A 10 5.52 -30.23 10.14
CA ASN A 10 5.10 -29.04 10.87
C ASN A 10 6.13 -27.90 10.76
N VAL A 11 7.43 -28.22 10.86
CA VAL A 11 8.51 -27.23 10.64
C VAL A 11 8.48 -26.68 9.21
N SER A 12 8.25 -27.52 8.20
CA SER A 12 8.17 -27.09 6.80
C SER A 12 6.96 -26.19 6.54
N ARG A 13 5.77 -26.52 7.09
CA ARG A 13 4.58 -25.66 7.00
C ARG A 13 4.78 -24.33 7.71
N ALA A 14 5.33 -24.35 8.93
CA ALA A 14 5.61 -23.13 9.70
C ALA A 14 6.62 -22.22 8.97
N ALA A 15 7.67 -22.78 8.37
CA ALA A 15 8.64 -22.04 7.57
C ALA A 15 7.99 -21.41 6.31
N ASN A 16 7.18 -22.17 5.57
CA ASN A 16 6.47 -21.63 4.40
C ASN A 16 5.46 -20.52 4.77
N LYS A 17 4.73 -20.67 5.88
CA LYS A 17 3.76 -19.69 6.38
C LYS A 17 4.42 -18.39 6.83
N THR A 18 5.57 -18.48 7.52
CA THR A 18 6.36 -17.32 7.95
C THR A 18 7.01 -16.57 6.77
N ILE A 19 7.56 -17.29 5.78
CA ILE A 19 8.10 -16.69 4.55
C ILE A 19 7.01 -15.93 3.80
N LYS A 20 5.82 -16.54 3.63
CA LYS A 20 4.69 -15.90 2.93
C LYS A 20 4.24 -14.61 3.64
N LYS A 21 4.03 -14.66 4.97
CA LYS A 21 3.65 -13.47 5.76
C LYS A 21 4.72 -12.37 5.72
N ALA A 22 6.00 -12.72 5.73
CA ALA A 22 7.09 -11.75 5.61
C ALA A 22 7.09 -11.05 4.25
N GLY A 23 6.87 -11.80 3.15
CA GLY A 23 6.72 -11.25 1.80
C GLY A 23 5.54 -10.28 1.71
N GLU A 24 4.38 -10.69 2.21
CA GLU A 24 3.19 -9.83 2.25
C GLU A 24 3.45 -8.54 3.06
N LEU A 25 4.11 -8.63 4.22
CA LEU A 25 4.44 -7.44 5.02
C LEU A 25 5.35 -6.48 4.26
N ALA A 26 6.37 -7.00 3.58
CA ALA A 26 7.28 -6.20 2.74
C ALA A 26 6.53 -5.50 1.59
N ASP A 27 5.61 -6.21 0.92
CA ASP A 27 4.80 -5.64 -0.16
C ASP A 27 3.91 -4.50 0.34
N SER A 28 3.29 -4.65 1.51
CA SER A 28 2.48 -3.57 2.12
C SER A 28 3.33 -2.36 2.51
N ALA A 29 4.53 -2.60 3.06
CA ALA A 29 5.46 -1.52 3.37
C ALA A 29 5.84 -0.74 2.10
N SER A 30 6.15 -1.45 1.00
CA SER A 30 6.45 -0.85 -0.30
C SER A 30 5.30 0.02 -0.83
N MET A 31 4.06 -0.50 -0.80
CA MET A 31 2.87 0.26 -1.22
C MET A 31 2.65 1.51 -0.36
N ASN A 32 2.84 1.41 0.96
CA ASN A 32 2.70 2.55 1.87
C ASN A 32 3.78 3.62 1.66
N ILE A 33 5.02 3.21 1.41
CA ILE A 33 6.12 4.14 1.06
C ILE A 33 5.76 4.87 -0.25
N LYS A 34 5.34 4.14 -1.28
CA LYS A 34 4.93 4.72 -2.56
C LYS A 34 3.78 5.72 -2.39
N LEU A 35 2.80 5.40 -1.55
CA LEU A 35 1.68 6.30 -1.23
C LEU A 35 2.16 7.59 -0.57
N LYS A 36 3.06 7.50 0.41
CA LYS A 36 3.66 8.69 1.05
C LYS A 36 4.44 9.53 0.05
N THR A 37 5.22 8.92 -0.83
CA THR A 37 5.95 9.62 -1.89
C THR A 37 5.02 10.35 -2.85
N LEU A 38 3.92 9.71 -3.29
CA LEU A 38 2.94 10.36 -4.16
C LEU A 38 2.23 11.53 -3.45
N ASN A 39 1.87 11.39 -2.18
CA ASN A 39 1.29 12.48 -1.40
C ASN A 39 2.27 13.65 -1.23
N ALA A 40 3.56 13.39 -1.03
CA ALA A 40 4.58 14.44 -0.97
C ALA A 40 4.67 15.20 -2.30
N LYS A 41 4.75 14.47 -3.42
CA LYS A 41 4.74 15.08 -4.77
C LYS A 41 3.48 15.91 -5.02
N LEU A 42 2.32 15.44 -4.56
CA LEU A 42 1.06 16.17 -4.66
C LEU A 42 1.13 17.49 -3.88
N GLY A 43 1.69 17.46 -2.66
CA GLY A 43 1.96 18.65 -1.87
C GLY A 43 2.84 19.65 -2.61
N ASP A 44 3.96 19.19 -3.18
CA ASP A 44 4.88 20.03 -3.96
C ASP A 44 4.16 20.71 -5.14
N ARG A 45 3.26 19.99 -5.82
CA ARG A 45 2.49 20.55 -6.94
C ARG A 45 1.48 21.60 -6.51
N PHE A 46 0.81 21.41 -5.37
CA PHE A 46 -0.05 22.45 -4.81
C PHE A 46 0.75 23.70 -4.39
N GLU A 47 1.97 23.53 -3.88
CA GLU A 47 2.84 24.66 -3.57
C GLU A 47 3.23 25.44 -4.84
N VAL A 48 3.59 24.74 -5.93
CA VAL A 48 3.87 25.36 -7.23
C VAL A 48 2.65 26.10 -7.76
N LEU A 49 1.47 25.49 -7.71
CA LEU A 49 0.21 26.12 -8.12
C LEU A 49 -0.07 27.41 -7.32
N GLY A 50 0.13 27.36 -6.00
CA GLY A 50 -0.02 28.53 -5.12
C GLY A 50 0.96 29.65 -5.46
N LYS A 51 2.22 29.31 -5.77
CA LYS A 51 3.22 30.30 -6.21
C LYS A 51 2.86 30.95 -7.55
N LEU A 52 2.38 30.17 -8.52
CA LEU A 52 2.00 30.68 -9.84
C LEU A 52 0.78 31.59 -9.77
N THR A 53 -0.26 31.15 -9.05
CA THR A 53 -1.48 31.94 -8.84
C THR A 53 -1.20 33.23 -8.07
N TYR A 54 -0.36 33.18 -7.04
CA TYR A 54 0.08 34.39 -6.32
C TYR A 54 0.80 35.37 -7.25
N LYS A 55 1.75 34.90 -8.06
CA LYS A 55 2.48 35.75 -9.02
C LYS A 55 1.53 36.39 -10.03
N GLN A 56 0.62 35.60 -10.60
CA GLN A 56 -0.38 36.09 -11.54
C GLN A 56 -1.25 37.19 -10.93
N LEU A 57 -1.77 36.99 -9.70
CA LEU A 57 -2.59 38.01 -9.03
C LEU A 57 -1.79 39.25 -8.59
N LYS A 58 -0.51 39.08 -8.21
CA LYS A 58 0.30 40.17 -7.66
C LYS A 58 0.92 41.06 -8.74
N PHE A 59 1.35 40.46 -9.85
CA PHE A 59 2.11 41.14 -10.89
C PHE A 59 1.33 41.31 -12.21
N ASP A 60 0.07 40.89 -12.24
CA ASP A 60 -0.80 40.89 -13.43
C ASP A 60 -0.15 40.19 -14.63
N THR A 61 0.59 39.11 -14.34
CA THR A 61 1.28 38.29 -15.34
C THR A 61 0.43 37.08 -15.71
N SER A 62 0.33 36.77 -17.00
CA SER A 62 -0.37 35.57 -17.45
C SER A 62 0.50 34.32 -17.25
N HIS A 63 0.11 33.46 -16.31
CA HIS A 63 0.68 32.13 -16.09
C HIS A 63 -0.34 31.02 -16.37
N ALA A 64 -1.38 31.32 -17.17
CA ALA A 64 -2.52 30.43 -17.39
C ALA A 64 -2.13 29.03 -17.92
N GLU A 65 -1.17 28.95 -18.85
CA GLU A 65 -0.70 27.67 -19.40
C GLU A 65 0.06 26.84 -18.35
N GLU A 66 0.95 27.46 -17.59
CA GLU A 66 1.69 26.80 -16.50
C GLU A 66 0.74 26.29 -15.42
N ILE A 67 -0.25 27.10 -15.03
CA ILE A 67 -1.29 26.73 -14.08
C ILE A 67 -2.09 25.54 -14.60
N SER A 68 -2.53 25.57 -15.86
CA SER A 68 -3.28 24.46 -16.47
C SER A 68 -2.47 23.17 -16.47
N LYS A 69 -1.17 23.24 -16.74
CA LYS A 69 -0.28 22.09 -16.70
C LYS A 69 -0.13 21.53 -15.28
N VAL A 70 0.06 22.39 -14.29
CA VAL A 70 0.18 21.97 -12.88
C VAL A 70 -1.12 21.35 -12.38
N ILE A 71 -2.28 21.86 -12.80
CA ILE A 71 -3.59 21.25 -12.48
C ILE A 71 -3.69 19.84 -13.07
N ALA A 72 -3.32 19.65 -14.34
CA ALA A 72 -3.32 18.33 -14.95
C ALA A 72 -2.40 17.33 -14.22
N GLU A 73 -1.20 17.77 -13.81
CA GLU A 73 -0.29 16.94 -13.01
C GLU A 73 -0.87 16.60 -11.62
N ILE A 74 -1.60 17.52 -11.00
CA ILE A 74 -2.30 17.30 -9.72
C ILE A 74 -3.39 16.23 -9.89
N ASP A 75 -4.18 16.32 -10.95
CA ASP A 75 -5.27 15.37 -11.21
C ASP A 75 -4.73 13.96 -11.50
N GLU A 76 -3.64 13.86 -12.26
CA GLU A 76 -2.95 12.59 -12.48
C GLU A 76 -2.44 11.98 -11.16
N LEU A 77 -1.77 12.79 -10.32
CA LEU A 77 -1.28 12.33 -9.02
C LEU A 77 -2.43 11.87 -8.10
N ARG A 78 -3.57 12.56 -8.13
CA ARG A 78 -4.76 12.16 -7.35
C ARG A 78 -5.31 10.82 -7.81
N GLU A 79 -5.37 10.58 -9.11
CA GLU A 79 -5.81 9.31 -9.66
C GLU A 79 -4.84 8.17 -9.28
N GLN A 80 -3.53 8.40 -9.39
CA GLN A 80 -2.52 7.42 -8.96
C GLN A 80 -2.62 7.10 -7.46
N ILE A 81 -2.87 8.10 -6.62
CA ILE A 81 -3.07 7.92 -5.17
C ILE A 81 -4.34 7.11 -4.91
N LYS A 82 -5.43 7.39 -5.64
CA LYS A 82 -6.70 6.67 -5.50
C LYS A 82 -6.52 5.19 -5.84
N GLN A 83 -5.96 4.88 -7.02
CA GLN A 83 -5.70 3.51 -7.46
C GLN A 83 -4.78 2.76 -6.48
N LEU A 84 -3.77 3.43 -5.92
CA LEU A 84 -2.88 2.81 -4.96
C LEU A 84 -3.57 2.54 -3.61
N LYS A 85 -4.48 3.43 -3.17
CA LYS A 85 -5.29 3.20 -1.96
C LYS A 85 -6.24 2.01 -2.14
N GLU A 86 -6.87 1.88 -3.30
CA GLU A 86 -7.72 0.73 -3.65
C GLU A 86 -6.91 -0.57 -3.58
N LYS A 87 -5.72 -0.63 -4.20
CA LYS A 87 -4.83 -1.79 -4.10
C LYS A 87 -4.39 -2.13 -2.67
N ILE A 88 -4.13 -1.11 -1.84
CA ILE A 88 -3.79 -1.34 -0.42
C ILE A 88 -5.00 -1.90 0.34
N ALA A 89 -6.22 -1.45 0.03
CA ALA A 89 -7.44 -1.95 0.64
C ALA A 89 -7.71 -3.41 0.23
N GLU A 90 -7.63 -3.71 -1.07
CA GLU A 90 -7.75 -5.08 -1.61
C GLU A 90 -6.72 -6.03 -0.95
N ALA A 91 -5.44 -5.63 -0.94
CA ALA A 91 -4.38 -6.43 -0.31
C ALA A 91 -4.55 -6.60 1.22
N LYS A 92 -5.31 -5.71 1.87
CA LYS A 92 -5.64 -5.81 3.28
C LYS A 92 -6.81 -6.77 3.51
N GLU A 93 -7.84 -6.71 2.67
CA GLU A 93 -8.98 -7.63 2.73
C GLU A 93 -8.56 -9.07 2.43
N GLU A 94 -7.69 -9.29 1.44
CA GLU A 94 -7.12 -10.61 1.13
C GLU A 94 -6.36 -11.21 2.32
N ARG A 95 -5.61 -10.38 3.06
CA ARG A 95 -4.91 -10.80 4.29
C ARG A 95 -5.85 -11.13 5.44
N GLN A 96 -6.97 -10.44 5.54
CA GLN A 96 -7.95 -10.72 6.59
C GLN A 96 -8.61 -12.08 6.35
N LYS A 97 -8.98 -12.37 5.10
CA LYS A 97 -9.52 -13.70 4.72
C LYS A 97 -8.51 -14.81 4.96
N SER A 98 -7.25 -14.64 4.52
CA SER A 98 -6.21 -15.66 4.73
C SER A 98 -5.81 -15.85 6.20
N ALA A 99 -6.01 -14.84 7.05
CA ALA A 99 -5.80 -14.95 8.50
C ALA A 99 -6.95 -15.66 9.22
N GLU A 100 -8.19 -15.57 8.71
CA GLU A 100 -9.34 -16.32 9.22
C GLU A 100 -9.23 -17.81 8.88
N ASP A 101 -8.85 -18.16 7.65
CA ASP A 101 -8.60 -19.55 7.23
C ASP A 101 -7.51 -20.21 8.11
N VAL A 102 -6.46 -19.44 8.44
CA VAL A 102 -5.35 -19.89 9.29
C VAL A 102 -5.76 -20.19 10.73
N LYS A 103 -6.74 -19.47 11.29
CA LYS A 103 -7.22 -19.72 12.64
C LYS A 103 -8.09 -20.98 12.70
N ILE A 104 -8.86 -21.24 11.65
CA ILE A 104 -9.69 -22.44 11.55
C ILE A 104 -8.80 -23.69 11.44
N ASP A 105 -7.67 -23.62 10.73
CA ASP A 105 -6.69 -24.72 10.68
C ASP A 105 -6.02 -24.96 12.04
N GLU A 106 -5.67 -23.90 12.78
CA GLU A 106 -5.02 -24.01 14.11
C GLU A 106 -5.99 -24.53 15.20
N GLU A 107 -7.28 -24.15 15.17
CA GLU A 107 -8.30 -24.66 16.11
C GLU A 107 -8.70 -26.12 15.84
N ASN A 108 -8.63 -26.58 14.59
CA ASN A 108 -8.88 -27.98 14.23
C ASN A 108 -7.69 -28.90 14.58
N GLU A 109 -6.44 -28.40 14.54
CA GLU A 109 -5.27 -29.18 14.97
C GLU A 109 -5.17 -29.32 16.51
N GLU A 110 -5.62 -28.34 17.30
CA GLU A 110 -5.64 -28.42 18.78
C GLU A 110 -6.76 -29.32 19.34
N THR A 111 -7.77 -29.66 18.54
CA THR A 111 -8.90 -30.50 18.98
C THR A 111 -8.74 -31.99 18.62
N GLU A 112 -7.69 -32.35 17.89
CA GLU A 112 -7.35 -33.75 17.52
C GLU A 112 -6.19 -34.38 18.35
N GLU A 113 -5.61 -33.67 19.33
CA GLU A 113 -4.73 -34.26 20.38
C GLU A 113 -5.53 -34.86 21.55
#